data_AF-A0A2D6JTD3-F1
#
_entry.id   AF-A0A2D6JTD3-F1
#
_cell.length_a   1.000
_cell.length_b   1.000
_cell.length_c   1.000
_cell.angle_alpha   90.00
_cell.angle_beta   90.00
_cell.angle_gamma   90.00
#
_symmetry.space_group_name_H-M   'P 1'
#
loop_
_entity.id
_entity.type
_entity.pdbx_description
1 polymer ?
#
loop_
_entity_poly.entity_id
_entity_poly.type
_entity_poly.pdbx_seq_one_letter_code
_entity_poly.pdbx_strand_id
1 'polypeptide(L)'
;MLRLLSSSLLAVVVWTTTMGAASAHHVLGRPAYNLGEDSNTPSSLVAEVQIGDYMATYMVFPAFPQPNAPGRISLYVSRLDNGETFDGKVTFKIRDDVLLPWFQNTHEETIGTQRLDDQVFRQSFQFSLSGDYIVSAQFESDGEPYAIDFPLRVGDVSSISPLVIIGGVILAVLIGVGITQRRRAMTGKVRGVQSEPKET
;
A
#
# COMPACT_ATOMS: atom_id res chain seq x y z
N MET A 1 25.16 30.43 -1.26
CA MET A 1 23.90 29.77 -1.64
C MET A 1 24.11 28.34 -2.16
N LEU A 2 25.03 28.10 -3.10
CA LEU A 2 25.30 26.76 -3.64
C LEU A 2 25.78 25.72 -2.58
N ARG A 3 26.58 26.16 -1.60
CA ARG A 3 27.06 25.31 -0.48
C ARG A 3 25.99 24.92 0.54
N LEU A 4 24.90 25.69 0.63
CA LEU A 4 23.76 25.39 1.52
C LEU A 4 22.81 24.37 0.88
N LEU A 5 22.63 24.43 -0.45
CA LEU A 5 21.87 23.41 -1.18
C LEU A 5 22.53 22.04 -1.14
N SER A 6 23.86 21.97 -1.28
CA SER A 6 24.59 20.69 -1.27
C SER A 6 24.56 20.01 0.10
N SER A 7 24.56 20.78 1.19
CA SER A 7 24.51 20.25 2.56
C SER A 7 23.10 19.77 2.94
N SER A 8 22.04 20.46 2.47
CA SER A 8 20.67 19.97 2.62
C SER A 8 20.40 18.67 1.83
N LEU A 9 20.98 18.55 0.63
CA LEU A 9 20.84 17.33 -0.19
C LEU A 9 21.49 16.10 0.49
N LEU A 10 22.66 16.30 1.09
CA LEU A 10 23.38 15.24 1.80
C LEU A 10 22.62 14.79 3.06
N ALA A 11 22.01 15.73 3.79
CA ALA A 11 21.21 15.42 4.96
C ALA A 11 19.96 14.59 4.61
N VAL A 12 19.30 14.89 3.48
CA VAL A 12 18.15 14.10 3.01
C VAL A 12 18.56 12.67 2.62
N VAL A 13 19.70 12.50 1.95
CA VAL A 13 20.21 11.17 1.57
C VAL A 13 20.51 10.32 2.80
N VAL A 14 21.17 10.88 3.82
CA VAL A 14 21.47 10.18 5.08
C VAL A 14 20.19 9.80 5.83
N TRP A 15 19.15 10.64 5.79
CA TRP A 15 17.86 10.35 6.42
C TRP A 15 17.09 9.22 5.74
N THR A 16 17.19 9.09 4.41
CA THR A 16 16.54 7.99 3.68
C THR A 16 17.18 6.63 3.94
N THR A 17 18.45 6.58 4.33
CA THR A 17 19.17 5.32 4.55
C THR A 17 18.95 4.68 5.94
N THR A 18 18.25 5.34 6.85
CA THR A 18 17.99 4.81 8.21
C THR A 18 16.57 4.29 8.42
N MET A 19 15.79 4.09 7.35
CA MET A 19 14.49 3.40 7.45
C MET A 19 14.74 1.90 7.66
N GLY A 20 14.37 1.42 8.85
CA GLY A 20 14.74 0.11 9.39
C GLY A 20 14.26 -1.10 8.60
N ALA A 21 14.80 -2.26 9.00
CA ALA A 21 14.44 -3.56 8.45
C ALA A 21 12.94 -3.82 8.59
N ALA A 22 12.23 -3.87 7.47
CA ALA A 22 10.88 -4.39 7.40
C ALA A 22 10.97 -5.92 7.52
N SER A 23 10.39 -6.50 8.58
CA SER A 23 10.13 -7.94 8.62
C SER A 23 9.09 -8.27 7.56
N ALA A 24 9.55 -8.74 6.41
CA ALA A 24 8.69 -9.30 5.40
C ALA A 24 8.30 -10.73 5.83
N HIS A 25 7.06 -10.93 6.25
CA HIS A 25 6.48 -12.27 6.26
C HIS A 25 6.26 -12.66 4.79
N HIS A 26 7.09 -13.56 4.28
CA HIS A 26 7.01 -14.00 2.89
C HIS A 26 5.72 -14.81 2.69
N VAL A 27 4.72 -14.21 2.05
CA VAL A 27 3.52 -14.92 1.60
C VAL A 27 3.87 -15.60 0.29
N LEU A 28 4.05 -16.92 0.32
CA LEU A 28 4.29 -17.72 -0.88
C LEU A 28 2.94 -17.93 -1.61
N GLY A 29 2.45 -16.88 -2.27
CA GLY A 29 1.25 -16.97 -3.10
C GLY A 29 1.47 -17.92 -4.28
N ARG A 30 0.55 -18.85 -4.51
CA ARG A 30 0.52 -19.58 -5.79
C ARG A 30 -0.13 -18.65 -6.82
N PRO A 31 0.53 -18.34 -7.95
CA PRO A 31 -0.08 -17.51 -8.98
C PRO A 31 -1.40 -18.12 -9.44
N ALA A 32 -2.40 -17.30 -9.76
CA ALA A 32 -3.71 -17.73 -10.27
C ALA A 32 -3.66 -18.41 -11.66
N TYR A 33 -2.47 -18.70 -12.18
CA TYR A 33 -2.25 -19.29 -13.49
C TYR A 33 -2.10 -20.81 -13.36
N ASN A 34 -3.16 -21.54 -13.65
CA ASN A 34 -3.01 -22.74 -14.49
C ASN A 34 -4.31 -23.14 -15.20
N LEU A 35 -5.05 -22.16 -15.70
CA LEU A 35 -6.28 -22.37 -16.41
C LEU A 35 -6.35 -21.31 -17.51
N GLY A 36 -6.22 -21.74 -18.77
CA GLY A 36 -6.18 -20.86 -19.94
C GLY A 36 -7.51 -20.13 -20.17
N GLU A 37 -7.56 -19.34 -21.24
CA GLU A 37 -8.72 -18.52 -21.69
C GLU A 37 -10.04 -19.33 -21.80
N ASP A 38 -9.95 -20.66 -21.93
CA ASP A 38 -11.07 -21.61 -22.05
C ASP A 38 -11.45 -22.34 -20.74
N SER A 39 -10.98 -21.89 -19.57
CA SER A 39 -11.30 -22.60 -18.33
C SER A 39 -12.64 -22.22 -17.72
N ASN A 40 -13.46 -23.23 -17.45
CA ASN A 40 -14.74 -23.12 -16.76
C ASN A 40 -14.61 -22.97 -15.23
N THR A 41 -13.40 -22.97 -14.67
CA THR A 41 -13.20 -22.80 -13.21
C THR A 41 -12.96 -21.33 -12.92
N PRO A 42 -13.78 -20.69 -12.06
CA PRO A 42 -13.60 -19.29 -11.73
C PRO A 42 -12.23 -19.04 -11.08
N SER A 43 -11.49 -18.01 -11.55
CA SER A 43 -10.15 -17.70 -11.05
C SER A 43 -10.18 -17.30 -9.56
N SER A 44 -9.28 -17.84 -8.75
CA SER A 44 -9.08 -17.46 -7.35
C SER A 44 -7.60 -17.17 -7.03
N LEU A 45 -7.37 -16.26 -6.08
CA LEU A 45 -6.04 -16.04 -5.50
C LEU A 45 -5.93 -16.89 -4.24
N VAL A 46 -4.85 -17.68 -4.12
CA VAL A 46 -4.62 -18.57 -2.97
C VAL A 46 -3.23 -18.35 -2.40
N ALA A 47 -3.14 -18.18 -1.09
CA ALA A 47 -1.87 -18.23 -0.40
C ALA A 47 -1.98 -18.92 0.96
N GLU A 48 -0.83 -19.40 1.41
CA GLU A 48 -0.64 -20.16 2.63
C GLU A 48 0.34 -19.40 3.52
N VAL A 49 0.00 -19.24 4.80
CA VAL A 49 0.74 -18.47 5.79
C VAL A 49 0.79 -19.26 7.08
N GLN A 50 1.99 -19.43 7.62
CA GLN A 50 2.19 -19.99 8.95
C GLN A 50 2.26 -18.85 9.98
N ILE A 51 1.45 -18.95 11.04
CA ILE A 51 1.42 -17.96 12.14
C ILE A 51 1.32 -18.66 13.49
N GLY A 52 2.35 -18.51 14.32
CA GLY A 52 2.45 -19.24 15.59
C GLY A 52 2.25 -20.74 15.39
N ASP A 53 1.26 -21.31 16.07
CA ASP A 53 0.91 -22.73 16.03
C ASP A 53 -0.11 -23.07 14.93
N TYR A 54 -0.42 -22.13 14.04
CA TYR A 54 -1.44 -22.27 13.01
C TYR A 54 -0.88 -22.19 11.59
N MET A 55 -1.44 -23.01 10.72
CA MET A 55 -1.39 -22.85 9.27
C MET A 55 -2.69 -22.22 8.81
N ALA A 56 -2.59 -21.12 8.07
CA ALA A 56 -3.72 -20.44 7.48
C ALA A 56 -3.63 -20.45 5.96
N THR A 57 -4.69 -20.88 5.29
CA THR A 57 -4.84 -20.78 3.84
C THR A 57 -5.99 -19.84 3.55
N TYR A 58 -5.77 -18.79 2.76
CA TYR A 58 -6.86 -17.92 2.32
C TYR A 58 -7.04 -18.02 0.82
N MET A 59 -8.29 -17.86 0.40
CA MET A 59 -8.71 -17.84 -0.99
C MET A 59 -9.59 -16.64 -1.25
N VAL A 60 -9.28 -15.86 -2.27
CA VAL A 60 -10.09 -14.72 -2.72
C VAL A 60 -10.75 -15.05 -4.04
N PHE A 61 -12.06 -14.81 -4.11
CA PHE A 61 -12.86 -15.00 -5.30
C PHE A 61 -13.66 -13.72 -5.64
N PRO A 62 -13.61 -13.21 -6.87
CA PRO A 62 -12.71 -13.62 -7.96
C PRO A 62 -11.24 -13.25 -7.68
N ALA A 63 -10.29 -13.86 -8.39
CA ALA A 63 -8.85 -13.58 -8.24
C ALA A 63 -8.50 -12.12 -8.51
N PHE A 64 -9.28 -11.47 -9.38
CA PHE A 64 -9.16 -10.06 -9.72
C PHE A 64 -10.49 -9.36 -9.41
N PRO A 65 -10.75 -9.00 -8.13
CA PRO A 65 -11.95 -8.27 -7.76
C PRO A 65 -12.07 -6.97 -8.53
N GLN A 66 -13.31 -6.60 -8.87
CA GLN A 66 -13.62 -5.36 -9.58
C GLN A 66 -14.37 -4.40 -8.65
N PRO A 67 -14.24 -3.08 -8.84
CA PRO A 67 -15.05 -2.11 -8.13
C PRO A 67 -16.54 -2.34 -8.39
N ASN A 68 -17.33 -2.17 -7.35
CA ASN A 68 -18.77 -2.37 -7.29
C ASN A 68 -19.24 -3.79 -7.64
N ALA A 69 -18.33 -4.77 -7.67
CA ALA A 69 -18.64 -6.18 -7.82
C ALA A 69 -18.49 -6.92 -6.48
N PRO A 70 -19.33 -7.94 -6.21
CA PRO A 70 -19.18 -8.76 -5.03
C PRO A 70 -17.94 -9.65 -5.14
N GLY A 71 -17.24 -9.79 -4.02
CA GLY A 71 -16.17 -10.75 -3.82
C GLY A 71 -16.33 -11.51 -2.51
N ARG A 72 -15.52 -12.54 -2.33
CA ARG A 72 -15.52 -13.39 -1.15
C ARG A 72 -14.11 -13.84 -0.79
N ILE A 73 -13.82 -13.79 0.50
CA ILE A 73 -12.65 -14.41 1.11
C ILE A 73 -13.11 -15.71 1.78
N SER A 74 -12.36 -16.78 1.56
CA SER A 74 -12.48 -18.04 2.30
C SER A 74 -11.18 -18.27 3.05
N LEU A 75 -11.24 -18.41 4.36
CA LEU A 75 -10.09 -18.63 5.21
C LEU A 75 -10.21 -19.98 5.89
N TYR A 76 -9.17 -20.78 5.75
CA TYR A 76 -8.98 -22.05 6.44
C TYR A 76 -7.88 -21.86 7.46
N VAL A 77 -8.12 -22.24 8.71
CA VAL A 77 -7.13 -22.14 9.79
C VAL A 77 -7.07 -23.48 10.48
N SER A 78 -5.90 -24.09 10.53
CA SER A 78 -5.66 -25.39 11.16
C SER A 78 -4.42 -25.36 12.03
N ARG A 79 -4.42 -26.07 13.14
CA ARG A 79 -3.22 -26.19 13.98
C ARG A 79 -2.13 -27.00 13.28
N LEU A 80 -0.88 -26.63 13.49
CA LEU A 80 0.28 -27.27 12.87
C LEU A 80 0.61 -28.63 13.48
N ASP A 81 0.30 -28.82 14.77
CA ASP A 81 0.65 -30.01 15.54
C ASP A 81 -0.28 -31.19 15.28
N ASN A 82 -1.60 -30.94 15.21
CA ASN A 82 -2.63 -31.97 15.10
C ASN A 82 -3.52 -31.83 13.86
N GLY A 83 -3.42 -30.74 13.10
CA GLY A 83 -4.22 -30.49 11.91
C GLY A 83 -5.69 -30.13 12.18
N GLU A 84 -6.10 -29.98 13.44
CA GLU A 84 -7.48 -29.62 13.80
C GLU A 84 -7.80 -28.20 13.32
N THR A 85 -9.01 -28.04 12.78
CA THR A 85 -9.49 -26.73 12.33
C THR A 85 -9.81 -25.85 13.53
N PHE A 86 -9.37 -24.59 13.47
CA PHE A 86 -9.74 -23.59 14.47
C PHE A 86 -11.25 -23.35 14.44
N ASP A 87 -11.93 -23.54 15.57
CA ASP A 87 -13.39 -23.48 15.70
C ASP A 87 -13.92 -22.19 16.35
N GLY A 88 -13.02 -21.24 16.59
CA GLY A 88 -13.34 -19.94 17.18
C GLY A 88 -14.03 -18.97 16.21
N LYS A 89 -13.86 -17.68 16.48
CA LYS A 89 -14.38 -16.59 15.64
C LYS A 89 -13.22 -15.87 14.96
N VAL A 90 -13.42 -15.55 13.68
CA VAL A 90 -12.48 -14.74 12.91
C VAL A 90 -13.16 -13.42 12.56
N THR A 91 -12.54 -12.31 12.94
CA THR A 91 -12.96 -10.96 12.54
C THR A 91 -12.14 -10.50 11.36
N PHE A 92 -12.80 -10.18 10.27
CA PHE A 92 -12.19 -9.62 9.08
C PHE A 92 -12.27 -8.10 9.12
N LYS A 93 -11.12 -7.49 8.89
CA LYS A 93 -10.97 -6.04 8.77
C LYS A 93 -10.29 -5.68 7.48
N ILE A 94 -10.46 -4.44 7.08
CA ILE A 94 -9.86 -3.90 5.88
C ILE A 94 -9.28 -2.53 6.11
N ARG A 95 -8.18 -2.24 5.41
CA ARG A 95 -7.55 -0.91 5.37
C ARG A 95 -6.94 -0.64 4.00
N ASP A 96 -6.78 0.63 3.67
CA ASP A 96 -6.06 1.06 2.46
C ASP A 96 -4.56 0.72 2.58
N ASP A 97 -3.97 0.21 1.50
CA ASP A 97 -2.52 0.04 1.39
C ASP A 97 -1.87 1.35 0.89
N VAL A 98 -1.55 2.23 1.84
CA VAL A 98 -1.00 3.56 1.54
C VAL A 98 0.53 3.57 1.68
N LEU A 99 1.22 4.17 0.71
CA LEU A 99 2.69 4.31 0.69
C LEU A 99 3.27 5.09 1.89
N LEU A 100 2.47 5.96 2.52
CA LEU A 100 2.92 6.79 3.64
C LEU A 100 2.42 6.18 4.96
N PRO A 101 3.33 5.72 5.86
CA PRO A 101 2.97 5.01 7.10
C PRO A 101 2.02 5.79 8.02
N TRP A 102 2.05 7.12 7.96
CA TRP A 102 1.22 7.99 8.80
C TRP A 102 -0.27 7.95 8.43
N PHE A 103 -0.60 7.41 7.25
CA PHE A 103 -1.97 7.27 6.74
C PHE A 103 -2.47 5.81 6.70
N GLN A 104 -1.62 4.83 7.05
CA GLN A 104 -1.94 3.38 6.91
C GLN A 104 -3.04 2.87 7.87
N ASN A 105 -3.35 3.62 8.94
CA ASN A 105 -4.35 3.21 9.94
C ASN A 105 -5.58 4.12 9.96
N THR A 106 -5.70 5.06 9.02
CA THR A 106 -6.74 6.09 9.07
C THR A 106 -8.11 5.59 8.59
N HIS A 107 -8.15 4.45 7.88
CA HIS A 107 -9.37 3.83 7.35
C HIS A 107 -9.41 2.32 7.61
N GLU A 108 -9.25 1.89 8.87
CA GLU A 108 -9.55 0.50 9.22
C GLU A 108 -11.07 0.32 9.40
N GLU A 109 -11.67 -0.60 8.65
CA GLU A 109 -13.08 -0.94 8.71
C GLU A 109 -13.26 -2.43 9.01
N THR A 110 -14.15 -2.78 9.93
CA THR A 110 -14.53 -4.17 10.18
C THR A 110 -15.61 -4.58 9.18
N ILE A 111 -15.30 -5.54 8.30
CA ILE A 111 -16.24 -6.04 7.27
C ILE A 111 -17.11 -7.18 7.78
N GLY A 112 -16.70 -7.85 8.86
CA GLY A 112 -17.54 -8.84 9.54
C GLY A 112 -16.78 -9.78 10.47
N THR A 113 -17.53 -10.51 11.29
CA THR A 113 -17.02 -11.57 12.15
C THR A 113 -17.71 -12.87 11.79
N GLN A 114 -16.92 -13.87 11.39
CA GLN A 114 -17.40 -15.17 10.96
C GLN A 114 -17.12 -16.23 12.01
N ARG A 115 -18.02 -17.21 12.10
CA ARG A 115 -17.82 -18.45 12.84
C ARG A 115 -17.42 -19.54 11.87
N LEU A 116 -16.82 -20.61 12.37
CA LEU A 116 -16.48 -21.75 11.54
C LEU A 116 -17.76 -22.38 10.98
N ASP A 117 -17.79 -22.57 9.66
CA ASP A 117 -18.88 -23.22 8.93
C ASP A 117 -18.27 -24.10 7.83
N ASP A 118 -18.58 -25.40 7.82
CA ASP A 118 -17.94 -26.38 6.92
C ASP A 118 -16.40 -26.28 6.89
N GLN A 119 -15.77 -26.13 8.07
CA GLN A 119 -14.32 -26.00 8.22
C GLN A 119 -13.69 -24.77 7.55
N VAL A 120 -14.49 -23.75 7.21
CA VAL A 120 -14.01 -22.54 6.56
C VAL A 120 -14.71 -21.28 7.07
N PHE A 121 -13.98 -20.18 7.15
CA PHE A 121 -14.55 -18.85 7.44
C PHE A 121 -14.78 -18.12 6.12
N ARG A 122 -16.05 -17.76 5.83
CA ARG A 122 -16.44 -17.12 4.56
C ARG A 122 -16.88 -15.69 4.80
N GLN A 123 -16.14 -14.72 4.27
CA GLN A 123 -16.48 -13.30 4.37
C GLN A 123 -16.73 -12.72 2.97
N SER A 124 -17.91 -12.15 2.76
CA SER A 124 -18.20 -11.41 1.51
C SER A 124 -17.73 -9.96 1.64
N PHE A 125 -17.34 -9.35 0.52
CA PHE A 125 -16.93 -7.96 0.46
C PHE A 125 -17.41 -7.32 -0.85
N GLN A 126 -17.53 -6.00 -0.87
CA GLN A 126 -17.75 -5.22 -2.08
C GLN A 126 -17.09 -3.86 -1.89
N PHE A 127 -16.19 -3.51 -2.80
CA PHE A 127 -15.48 -2.24 -2.77
C PHE A 127 -16.11 -1.27 -3.75
N SER A 128 -16.19 0.02 -3.41
CA SER A 128 -16.67 1.05 -4.34
C SER A 128 -15.55 1.62 -5.22
N LEU A 129 -14.31 1.61 -4.73
CA LEU A 129 -13.15 2.21 -5.37
C LEU A 129 -12.14 1.15 -5.80
N SER A 130 -11.41 1.44 -6.89
CA SER A 130 -10.21 0.69 -7.25
C SER A 130 -9.07 1.08 -6.32
N GLY A 131 -8.25 0.12 -5.93
CA GLY A 131 -7.18 0.38 -4.97
C GLY A 131 -6.39 -0.86 -4.57
N ASP A 132 -5.31 -0.60 -3.85
CA ASP A 132 -4.59 -1.60 -3.07
C ASP A 132 -5.09 -1.54 -1.62
N TYR A 133 -5.46 -2.70 -1.09
CA TYR A 133 -6.01 -2.86 0.24
C TYR A 133 -5.25 -3.95 1.00
N ILE A 134 -5.27 -3.87 2.33
CA ILE A 134 -4.85 -4.94 3.22
C ILE A 134 -6.09 -5.44 3.94
N VAL A 135 -6.34 -6.74 3.82
CA VAL A 135 -7.37 -7.42 4.61
C VAL A 135 -6.69 -8.14 5.76
N SER A 136 -7.19 -7.93 6.98
CA SER A 136 -6.69 -8.55 8.20
C SER A 136 -7.72 -9.54 8.74
N ALA A 137 -7.34 -10.80 8.88
CA ALA A 137 -8.12 -11.80 9.60
C ALA A 137 -7.59 -11.93 11.03
N GLN A 138 -8.40 -11.55 12.01
CA GLN A 138 -8.05 -11.49 13.42
C GLN A 138 -8.81 -12.56 14.22
N PHE A 139 -8.11 -13.34 15.02
CA PHE A 139 -8.70 -14.37 15.88
C PHE A 139 -7.87 -14.51 17.15
N GLU A 140 -8.45 -15.13 18.18
CA GLU A 140 -7.79 -15.35 19.46
C GLU A 140 -7.76 -16.85 19.76
N SER A 141 -6.60 -17.36 20.17
CA SER A 141 -6.43 -18.73 20.64
C SER A 141 -5.63 -18.71 21.94
N ASP A 142 -6.08 -19.45 22.95
CA ASP A 142 -5.39 -19.59 24.24
C ASP A 142 -5.08 -18.24 24.93
N GLY A 143 -5.89 -17.21 24.68
CA GLY A 143 -5.70 -15.85 25.19
C GLY A 143 -4.71 -14.99 24.41
N GLU A 144 -4.10 -15.54 23.34
CA GLU A 144 -3.17 -14.83 22.46
C GLU A 144 -3.89 -14.34 21.18
N PRO A 145 -3.74 -13.05 20.81
CA PRO A 145 -4.33 -12.51 19.59
C PRO A 145 -3.45 -12.82 18.38
N TYR A 146 -4.06 -13.35 17.33
CA TYR A 146 -3.44 -13.61 16.03
C TYR A 146 -4.06 -12.71 14.97
N ALA A 147 -3.23 -12.22 14.06
CA ALA A 147 -3.66 -11.40 12.93
C ALA A 147 -2.91 -11.83 11.66
N ILE A 148 -3.66 -12.09 10.60
CA ILE A 148 -3.12 -12.45 9.28
C ILE A 148 -3.50 -11.36 8.30
N ASP A 149 -2.49 -10.64 7.81
CA ASP A 149 -2.66 -9.59 6.83
C ASP A 149 -2.37 -10.15 5.42
N PHE A 150 -3.32 -9.97 4.50
CA PHE A 150 -3.15 -10.34 3.10
C PHE A 150 -3.46 -9.16 2.16
N PRO A 151 -2.60 -8.92 1.15
CA PRO A 151 -2.81 -7.85 0.19
C PRO A 151 -3.94 -8.22 -0.78
N LEU A 152 -4.78 -7.24 -1.09
CA LEU A 152 -5.90 -7.38 -2.00
C LEU A 152 -5.95 -6.18 -2.95
N ARG A 153 -5.76 -6.45 -4.25
CA ARG A 153 -5.90 -5.45 -5.31
C ARG A 153 -7.31 -5.52 -5.89
N VAL A 154 -7.97 -4.37 -5.97
CA VAL A 154 -9.31 -4.23 -6.56
C VAL A 154 -9.23 -3.34 -7.79
N GLY A 155 -9.65 -3.87 -8.93
CA GLY A 155 -9.59 -3.19 -10.21
C GLY A 155 -8.17 -2.87 -10.67
N ASP A 156 -8.10 -2.01 -11.69
CA ASP A 156 -6.83 -1.48 -12.19
C ASP A 156 -6.43 -0.25 -11.38
N VAL A 157 -5.31 -0.33 -10.67
CA VAL A 157 -4.72 0.84 -10.01
C VAL A 157 -3.96 1.66 -11.05
N SER A 158 -4.38 2.93 -11.23
CA SER A 158 -3.71 3.87 -12.12
C SER A 158 -2.23 3.99 -11.75
N SER A 159 -1.35 3.63 -12.68
CA SER A 159 0.11 3.58 -12.50
C SER A 159 0.75 4.97 -12.47
N ILE A 160 0.28 5.89 -11.64
CA ILE A 160 1.04 7.10 -11.32
C ILE A 160 2.19 6.66 -10.41
N SER A 161 3.28 6.24 -11.04
CA SER A 161 4.49 5.82 -10.35
C SER A 161 5.02 6.99 -9.49
N PRO A 162 5.55 6.73 -8.28
CA PRO A 162 6.23 7.73 -7.47
C PRO A 162 7.27 8.56 -8.24
N LEU A 163 7.89 7.96 -9.28
CA LEU A 163 8.82 8.65 -10.18
C LEU A 163 8.17 9.83 -10.92
N VAL A 164 6.93 9.69 -11.38
CA VAL A 164 6.20 10.75 -12.08
C VAL A 164 5.90 11.91 -11.14
N ILE A 165 5.50 11.61 -9.90
CA ILE A 165 5.24 12.61 -8.87
C ILE A 165 6.53 13.38 -8.55
N ILE A 166 7.64 12.67 -8.31
CA ILE A 166 8.95 13.28 -8.04
C ILE A 166 9.39 14.17 -9.21
N GLY A 167 9.26 13.68 -10.44
CA GLY A 167 9.58 14.46 -11.64
C GLY A 167 8.74 15.73 -11.74
N GLY A 168 7.44 15.66 -11.45
CA GLY A 168 6.53 16.81 -11.41
C GLY A 168 6.93 17.83 -10.34
N VAL A 169 7.30 17.39 -9.14
CA VAL A 169 7.75 18.27 -8.05
C VAL A 169 9.05 18.98 -8.41
N ILE A 170 10.03 18.25 -8.95
CA ILE A 170 11.31 18.84 -9.39
C ILE A 170 11.05 19.90 -10.47
N LEU A 171 10.23 19.58 -11.47
CA LEU A 171 9.89 20.51 -12.54
C LEU A 171 9.20 21.77 -12.00
N ALA A 172 8.24 21.62 -11.08
CA ALA A 172 7.55 22.74 -10.45
C ALA A 172 8.52 23.66 -9.68
N VAL A 173 9.48 23.07 -8.93
CA VAL A 173 10.52 23.83 -8.22
C VAL A 173 11.42 24.58 -9.20
N LEU A 174 11.87 23.93 -10.28
CA LEU A 174 12.71 24.58 -11.30
C LEU A 174 12.01 25.75 -11.97
N ILE A 175 10.72 25.60 -12.30
CA ILE A 175 9.89 26.69 -12.84
C ILE A 175 9.78 27.83 -11.83
N GLY A 176 9.48 27.53 -10.56
CA GLY A 176 9.39 28.54 -9.49
C GLY A 176 10.69 29.32 -9.29
N VAL A 177 11.82 28.62 -9.29
CA VAL A 177 13.16 29.25 -9.21
C VAL A 177 13.42 30.11 -10.44
N GLY A 178 13.12 29.62 -11.64
CA GLY A 178 13.28 30.37 -12.90
C GLY A 178 12.49 31.68 -12.94
N ILE A 179 11.22 31.65 -12.50
CA ILE A 179 10.37 32.85 -12.38
C ILE A 179 10.98 33.84 -11.38
N THR A 180 11.45 33.35 -10.23
CA THR A 180 12.03 34.20 -9.18
C THR A 180 13.34 34.87 -9.63
N GLN A 181 14.22 34.12 -10.29
CA GLN A 181 15.46 34.65 -10.85
C GLN A 181 15.19 35.68 -11.96
N ARG A 182 14.24 35.40 -12.86
CA ARG A 182 13.84 36.33 -13.93
C ARG A 182 13.29 37.64 -13.37
N ARG A 183 12.48 37.58 -12.31
CA ARG A 183 11.99 38.78 -11.61
C ARG A 183 13.13 39.60 -11.01
N ARG A 184 14.09 38.96 -10.32
CA ARG A 184 15.25 39.65 -9.73
C ARG A 184 16.16 40.31 -10.78
N ALA A 185 16.38 39.65 -11.92
CA ALA A 185 17.19 40.19 -13.01
C ALA A 185 16.58 41.47 -13.62
N MET A 186 15.25 41.56 -13.72
CA MET A 186 14.58 42.76 -14.21
C MET A 186 14.61 43.92 -13.20
N THR A 187 14.50 43.64 -11.89
CA THR A 187 14.62 44.68 -10.86
C THR A 187 16.05 45.24 -10.74
N GLY A 188 17.07 44.40 -10.96
CA GLY A 188 18.48 44.85 -10.98
C GLY A 188 18.80 45.82 -12.11
N LYS A 189 18.16 45.66 -13.28
CA LYS A 189 18.40 46.50 -14.46
C LYS A 189 17.86 47.93 -14.30
N VAL A 190 16.81 48.12 -13.49
CA VAL A 190 16.21 49.46 -13.24
C VAL A 190 17.11 50.32 -12.32
N ARG A 191 17.93 49.71 -11.46
CA ARG A 191 18.84 50.42 -10.55
C ARG A 191 20.16 50.86 -11.19
N GLY A 192 20.57 50.24 -12.29
CA GLY A 192 21.83 50.58 -12.99
C GLY A 192 21.71 51.78 -13.94
N VAL A 193 20.50 52.24 -14.27
CA VAL A 193 20.28 53.37 -15.19
C VAL A 193 20.26 54.72 -14.45
N GLN A 194 20.24 54.73 -13.12
CA GLN A 194 20.15 55.96 -12.30
C GLN A 194 21.49 56.41 -11.70
N SER A 195 22.59 55.75 -12.07
CA SER A 195 23.95 56.07 -11.60
C SER A 195 24.89 56.35 -12.78
N GLU A 196 24.54 57.30 -13.64
CA GLU A 196 25.52 58.03 -14.44
C GLU A 196 25.84 59.35 -13.72
N PRO A 197 27.09 59.62 -13.35
CA PRO A 197 27.46 60.87 -12.71
C PRO A 197 27.40 62.01 -13.73
N LYS A 198 26.71 63.10 -13.40
CA LYS A 198 26.93 64.39 -14.07
C LYS A 198 28.34 64.86 -13.72
N GLU A 199 29.27 64.71 -14.67
CA GLU A 199 30.53 65.45 -14.64
C GLU A 199 30.24 66.94 -14.84
N THR A 200 30.72 67.76 -13.90
CA THR A 200 30.82 69.22 -13.98
C THR A 200 32.28 69.60 -13.96
#